data_AF-A0A6M3IFC1-F1
#
_entry.id   AF-A0A6M3IFC1-F1
#
_cell.length_a   1.000
_cell.length_b   1.000
_cell.length_c   1.000
_cell.angle_alpha   90.00
_cell.angle_beta   90.00
_cell.angle_gamma   90.00
#
_symmetry.space_group_name_H-M   'P 1'
#
loop_
_entity.id
_entity.type
_entity.pdbx_description
1 polymer ?
#
loop_
_entity_poly.entity_id
_entity_poly.type
_entity_poly.pdbx_seq_one_letter_code
_entity_poly.pdbx_strand_id
1 'polypeptide(L)'
;MTKRMVVTVMYRNNWFGGDGWTYYPKTIEIADNCPKCGQLRGKPYGYNFIEDGESFFVNRWDNPCGHIDYYKDVLMEAESLAVK
;
A
#
# COMPACT_ATOMS: atom_id res chain seq x y z
N MET A 1 14.66 -1.94 15.86
CA MET A 1 13.60 -0.98 15.49
C MET A 1 13.35 -1.14 14.00
N THR A 2 12.12 -1.50 13.61
CA THR A 2 11.72 -1.54 12.21
C THR A 2 11.61 -0.11 11.69
N LYS A 3 12.27 0.19 10.57
CA LYS A 3 12.16 1.50 9.93
C LYS A 3 10.82 1.56 9.18
N ARG A 4 10.36 2.77 8.91
CA ARG A 4 9.10 3.02 8.20
C ARG A 4 9.37 3.69 6.86
N MET A 5 8.46 3.46 5.93
CA MET A 5 8.41 4.14 4.64
C MET A 5 7.01 4.73 4.42
N VAL A 6 6.94 5.88 3.77
CA VAL A 6 5.69 6.56 3.40
C VAL A 6 5.35 6.19 1.97
N VAL A 7 4.12 5.74 1.74
CA VAL A 7 3.60 5.40 0.41
C VAL A 7 2.18 5.90 0.22
N THR A 8 1.85 6.29 -1.01
CA THR A 8 0.48 6.52 -1.46
C THR A 8 -0.01 5.25 -2.15
N VAL A 9 -1.07 4.62 -1.64
CA VAL A 9 -1.70 3.46 -2.28
C VAL A 9 -3.15 3.77 -2.61
N MET A 10 -3.74 3.03 -3.55
CA MET A 10 -5.18 3.15 -3.77
C MET A 10 -5.90 2.58 -2.56
N TYR A 11 -6.92 3.25 -2.04
CA TYR A 11 -7.92 2.71 -1.13
C TYR A 11 -9.18 2.39 -1.92
N ARG A 12 -9.82 1.26 -1.59
CA ARG A 12 -11.16 0.91 -2.04
C ARG A 12 -11.92 0.27 -0.91
N ASN A 13 -13.13 0.75 -0.64
CA ASN A 13 -13.93 0.27 0.49
C ASN A 13 -14.43 -1.18 0.34
N ASN A 14 -14.49 -1.75 -0.87
CA ASN A 14 -14.84 -3.17 -1.05
C ASN A 14 -13.83 -4.14 -0.42
N TRP A 15 -12.56 -3.73 -0.24
CA TRP A 15 -11.55 -4.57 0.40
C TRP A 15 -11.83 -4.84 1.89
N PHE A 16 -12.65 -3.98 2.50
CA PHE A 16 -13.05 -4.00 3.91
C PHE A 16 -14.56 -4.29 4.09
N GLY A 17 -15.20 -4.90 3.09
CA GLY A 17 -16.62 -5.27 3.15
C GLY A 17 -17.59 -4.13 2.82
N GLY A 18 -17.11 -3.02 2.25
CA GLY A 18 -17.94 -1.94 1.73
C GLY A 18 -18.48 -2.21 0.32
N ASP A 19 -19.22 -1.24 -0.22
CA ASP A 19 -19.94 -1.34 -1.50
C ASP A 19 -19.06 -1.23 -2.76
N GLY A 20 -17.80 -0.82 -2.63
CA GLY A 20 -16.84 -0.67 -3.73
C GLY A 20 -16.87 0.66 -4.46
N TRP A 21 -17.75 1.58 -4.08
CA TRP A 21 -17.93 2.90 -4.72
C TRP A 21 -17.01 3.98 -4.16
N THR A 22 -16.50 3.79 -2.93
CA THR A 22 -15.55 4.74 -2.34
C THR A 22 -14.13 4.29 -2.62
N TYR A 23 -13.45 5.02 -3.48
CA TYR A 23 -12.06 4.79 -3.79
C TYR A 23 -11.29 6.11 -3.90
N TYR A 24 -10.07 6.15 -3.39
CA TYR A 24 -9.20 7.33 -3.43
C TYR A 24 -7.74 6.94 -3.12
N PRO A 25 -6.74 7.72 -3.57
CA PRO A 25 -5.35 7.53 -3.14
C PRO A 25 -5.19 7.93 -1.67
N LYS A 26 -4.57 7.07 -0.87
CA LYS A 26 -4.32 7.27 0.57
C LYS A 26 -2.83 7.17 0.86
N THR A 27 -2.27 8.22 1.46
CA THR A 27 -0.88 8.22 1.95
C THR A 27 -0.81 7.64 3.35
N ILE A 28 0.07 6.65 3.54
CA ILE A 28 0.19 5.85 4.77
C ILE A 28 1.66 5.54 5.10
N GLU A 29 1.92 5.21 6.36
CA GLU A 29 3.21 4.67 6.81
C GLU A 29 3.13 3.15 6.96
N ILE A 30 4.14 2.46 6.46
CA ILE A 30 4.31 1.00 6.59
C ILE A 30 5.75 0.66 6.98
N ALA A 31 6.02 -0.59 7.34
CA ALA A 31 7.38 -1.06 7.58
C ALA A 31 8.22 -1.04 6.29
N ASP A 32 9.50 -0.76 6.38
CA ASP A 32 10.42 -0.83 5.22
C ASP A 32 10.86 -2.26 4.89
N ASN A 33 10.40 -3.26 5.64
CA ASN A 33 10.62 -4.68 5.39
C ASN A 33 9.35 -5.38 4.94
N CYS A 34 9.51 -6.43 4.12
CA CYS A 34 8.44 -7.32 3.71
C CYS A 34 7.89 -8.08 4.95
N PRO A 35 6.56 -8.07 5.19
CA PRO A 35 5.96 -8.77 6.33
C PRO A 35 6.03 -10.30 6.21
N LYS A 36 6.30 -10.82 5.00
CA LYS A 36 6.37 -12.27 4.74
C LYS A 36 7.75 -12.87 5.04
N CYS A 37 8.84 -12.14 4.76
CA CYS A 37 10.21 -12.67 4.88
C CYS A 37 11.22 -11.77 5.59
N GLY A 38 10.83 -10.55 5.98
CA GLY A 38 11.70 -9.62 6.71
C GLY A 38 12.78 -8.91 5.88
N GLN A 39 12.93 -9.22 4.58
CA GLN A 39 13.85 -8.49 3.71
C GLN A 39 13.34 -7.08 3.43
N LEU A 40 14.23 -6.13 3.10
CA LEU A 40 13.84 -4.78 2.72
C LEU A 40 12.91 -4.78 1.50
N ARG A 41 11.89 -3.91 1.55
CA ARG A 41 11.02 -3.62 0.41
C ARG A 41 11.78 -2.83 -0.66
N GLY A 42 11.23 -2.85 -1.87
CA GLY A 42 11.69 -2.01 -2.96
C GLY A 42 11.52 -0.51 -2.65
N LYS A 43 12.24 0.34 -3.39
CA LYS A 43 12.04 1.79 -3.30
C LYS A 43 10.74 2.19 -4.01
N PRO A 44 9.87 2.99 -3.38
CA PRO A 44 8.67 3.53 -4.02
C PRO A 44 9.01 4.39 -5.24
N TYR A 45 8.24 4.21 -6.31
CA TYR A 45 8.21 5.08 -7.48
C TYR A 45 6.76 5.46 -7.82
N GLY A 46 6.60 6.59 -8.51
CA GLY A 46 5.29 7.08 -8.92
C GLY A 46 4.67 6.25 -10.04
N TYR A 47 3.37 6.04 -9.98
CA TYR A 47 2.59 5.32 -10.98
C TYR A 47 1.22 5.98 -11.18
N ASN A 48 0.80 6.10 -12.44
CA ASN A 48 -0.53 6.57 -12.79
C ASN A 48 -1.50 5.38 -12.84
N PHE A 49 -2.41 5.32 -11.89
CA PHE A 49 -3.43 4.29 -11.77
C PHE A 49 -4.76 4.81 -12.33
N ILE A 50 -5.39 4.04 -13.21
CA ILE A 50 -6.67 4.39 -13.83
C ILE A 50 -7.75 3.45 -13.31
N GLU A 51 -8.80 4.00 -12.72
CA GLU A 51 -9.99 3.26 -12.23
C GLU A 51 -11.23 4.05 -12.68
N ASP A 52 -12.18 3.37 -13.33
CA ASP A 52 -13.45 3.96 -13.79
C ASP A 52 -13.31 5.27 -14.61
N GLY A 53 -12.23 5.39 -15.37
CA GLY A 53 -11.92 6.55 -16.22
C GLY A 53 -11.26 7.72 -15.48
N GLU A 54 -11.13 7.63 -14.16
CA GLU A 54 -10.39 8.58 -13.34
C GLU A 54 -8.92 8.17 -13.22
N SER A 55 -8.04 9.16 -13.09
CA SER A 55 -6.59 8.98 -13.01
C SER A 55 -6.06 9.42 -11.66
N PHE A 56 -5.35 8.52 -10.99
CA PHE A 56 -4.79 8.72 -9.66
C PHE A 56 -3.28 8.54 -9.67
N PHE A 57 -2.58 9.31 -8.84
CA PHE A 57 -1.16 9.11 -8.60
C PHE A 57 -0.97 8.26 -7.34
N VAL A 58 -0.31 7.10 -7.51
CA VAL A 58 -0.01 6.16 -6.43
C VAL A 58 1.46 5.75 -6.50
N ASN A 59 1.95 5.06 -5.48
CA ASN A 59 3.25 4.43 -5.46
C ASN A 59 3.17 2.95 -5.84
N ARG A 60 4.22 2.50 -6.51
CA ARG A 60 4.57 1.09 -6.70
C ARG A 60 6.00 0.86 -6.25
N TRP A 61 6.35 -0.38 -5.96
CA TRP A 61 7.70 -0.80 -5.65
C TRP A 61 7.86 -2.27 -6.01
N ASP A 62 9.09 -2.64 -6.35
CA ASP A 62 9.44 -4.03 -6.69
C ASP A 62 10.28 -4.59 -5.55
N ASN A 63 9.70 -5.52 -4.80
CA ASN A 63 10.37 -6.17 -3.69
C ASN A 63 11.46 -7.12 -4.20
N PRO A 64 12.73 -6.97 -3.80
CA PRO A 64 13.81 -7.88 -4.22
C PRO A 64 13.56 -9.34 -3.84
N CYS A 65 12.79 -9.58 -2.78
CA CYS A 65 12.39 -10.92 -2.34
C CYS A 65 11.32 -11.58 -3.22
N GLY A 66 10.76 -10.88 -4.22
CA GLY A 66 9.75 -11.40 -5.14
C GLY A 66 8.32 -11.43 -4.61
N HIS A 67 8.08 -11.11 -3.33
CA HIS A 67 6.73 -11.03 -2.78
C HIS A 67 6.00 -9.76 -3.24
N ILE A 68 4.73 -9.92 -3.64
CA ILE A 68 3.85 -8.82 -3.99
C ILE A 68 3.17 -8.28 -2.72
N ASP A 69 3.17 -6.96 -2.56
CA ASP A 69 2.37 -6.23 -1.59
C ASP A 69 1.08 -5.75 -2.27
N TYR A 70 -0.07 -6.31 -1.89
CA TYR A 70 -1.37 -5.87 -2.39
C TYR A 70 -1.86 -4.65 -1.59
N TYR A 71 -2.57 -3.73 -2.26
CA TYR A 71 -3.06 -2.50 -1.60
C TYR A 71 -3.84 -2.78 -0.31
N LYS A 72 -4.71 -3.80 -0.29
CA LYS A 72 -5.45 -4.21 0.90
C LYS A 72 -4.51 -4.58 2.06
N ASP A 73 -3.46 -5.36 1.81
CA ASP A 73 -2.53 -5.83 2.84
C ASP A 73 -1.71 -4.67 3.40
N VAL A 74 -1.27 -3.75 2.53
CA VAL A 74 -0.53 -2.54 2.92
C VAL A 74 -1.40 -1.62 3.78
N LEU A 75 -2.68 -1.48 3.44
CA LEU A 75 -3.63 -0.69 4.25
C LEU A 75 -3.88 -1.33 5.62
N MET A 76 -4.07 -2.65 5.69
CA MET A 76 -4.20 -3.37 6.96
C MET A 76 -2.93 -3.26 7.82
N GLU A 77 -1.76 -3.35 7.20
CA GLU A 77 -0.47 -3.15 7.89
C GLU A 77 -0.41 -1.75 8.52
N ALA A 78 -0.71 -0.71 7.76
CA ALA A 78 -0.71 0.67 8.26
C ALA A 78 -1.67 0.86 9.43
N GLU A 79 -2.88 0.28 9.37
CA GLU A 79 -3.83 0.30 10.50
C GLU A 79 -3.26 -0.40 11.74
N SER A 80 -2.61 -1.56 11.57
CA SER A 80 -1.98 -2.28 12.68
C SER A 80 -0.82 -1.52 13.35
N LEU A 81 -0.16 -0.63 12.59
CA LEU A 81 0.95 0.20 13.07
C LEU A 81 0.49 1.50 13.72
N ALA A 82 -0.72 1.99 13.40
CA ALA A 82 -1.29 3.20 13.98
C ALA A 82 -1.86 2.99 15.40
N VAL A 83 -2.18 1.75 15.76
CA VAL A 83 -2.76 1.37 17.08
C VAL A 83 -1.67 1.07 18.12
N LYS A 84 -0.39 1.03 17.72
CA LYS A 84 0.77 0.77 18.60
C LYS A 84 1.56 2.03 18.87
#